data_AF-A0A7S2ISB9-F1
#
_entry.id   AF-A0A7S2ISB9-F1
#
_cell.length_a   1.000
_cell.length_b   1.000
_cell.length_c   1.000
_cell.angle_alpha   90.00
_cell.angle_beta   90.00
_cell.angle_gamma   90.00
#
_symmetry.space_group_name_H-M   'P 1'
#
loop_
_entity.id
_entity.type
_entity.pdbx_description
1 polymer ?
#
loop_
_entity_poly.entity_id
_entity_poly.type
_entity_poly.pdbx_seq_one_letter_code
_entity_poly.pdbx_strand_id
1 'polypeptide(L)'
;MLRGALLRAFERDQLESRIIQSDKFRPLLARWSEVLASGDACADADPHDIPSEVRRQGEEARDPEVRWLVRRLASGDKMHRGPPHFPSVLLQRGPQYPFQPWEFSYLKTRTGSIRGTELTRKIELPEVEPPGPNEDQLRPRDLWAEGCLDDADLMDF
;
A
#
# COMPACT_ATOMS: atom_id res chain seq x y z
N MET A 1 7.01 -21.48 0.35
CA MET A 1 7.85 -20.47 -0.32
C MET A 1 7.03 -19.42 -1.08
N LEU A 2 5.98 -19.82 -1.80
CA LEU A 2 5.08 -18.91 -2.56
C LEU A 2 4.47 -17.76 -1.73
N ARG A 3 3.93 -18.03 -0.54
CA ARG A 3 3.37 -16.99 0.35
C ARG A 3 4.36 -15.87 0.65
N GLY A 4 5.64 -16.19 0.86
CA GLY A 4 6.68 -15.19 1.10
C GLY A 4 7.10 -14.43 -0.16
N ALA A 5 7.00 -15.04 -1.34
CA ALA A 5 7.21 -14.35 -2.62
C ALA A 5 6.10 -13.33 -2.87
N LEU A 6 4.83 -13.72 -2.65
CA LEU A 6 3.69 -12.82 -2.78
C LEU A 6 3.76 -11.68 -1.75
N LEU A 7 4.04 -11.96 -0.47
CA LEU A 7 4.14 -10.91 0.55
C LEU A 7 5.26 -9.90 0.27
N ARG A 8 6.38 -10.32 -0.32
CA ARG A 8 7.44 -9.40 -0.73
C ARG A 8 7.04 -8.52 -1.92
N ALA A 9 6.17 -9.02 -2.79
CA ALA A 9 5.58 -8.20 -3.85
C ALA A 9 4.62 -7.16 -3.26
N PHE A 10 3.79 -7.55 -2.28
CA PHE A 10 2.74 -6.70 -1.67
C PHE A 10 3.14 -6.04 -0.35
N GLU A 11 4.43 -5.91 -0.05
CA GLU A 11 4.95 -5.50 1.28
C GLU A 11 4.41 -4.14 1.77
N ARG A 12 3.90 -3.30 0.86
CA ARG A 12 3.35 -1.98 1.16
C ARG A 12 1.82 -1.92 1.19
N ASP A 13 1.15 -2.93 0.66
CA ASP A 13 -0.30 -2.91 0.54
C ASP A 13 -0.94 -3.76 1.65
N GLN A 14 -1.63 -3.09 2.58
CA GLN A 14 -2.12 -3.71 3.80
C GLN A 14 -3.27 -4.68 3.57
N LEU A 15 -4.15 -4.42 2.59
CA LEU A 15 -5.33 -5.25 2.33
C LEU A 15 -4.93 -6.59 1.69
N GLU A 16 -4.04 -6.53 0.69
CA GLU A 16 -3.50 -7.66 -0.04
C GLU A 16 -2.69 -8.55 0.90
N SER A 17 -1.83 -7.95 1.71
CA SER A 17 -1.08 -8.66 2.75
C SER A 17 -2.01 -9.34 3.77
N ARG A 18 -3.09 -8.66 4.20
CA ARG A 18 -4.08 -9.23 5.12
C ARG A 18 -4.77 -10.45 4.51
N ILE A 19 -5.20 -10.35 3.26
CA ILE A 19 -5.89 -11.44 2.56
C ILE A 19 -4.94 -12.62 2.30
N ILE A 20 -3.71 -12.36 1.87
CA ILE A 20 -2.67 -13.39 1.67
C ILE A 20 -2.34 -14.12 2.98
N GLN A 21 -2.41 -13.41 4.11
CA GLN A 21 -2.19 -13.99 5.42
C GLN A 21 -3.41 -14.70 6.01
N SER A 22 -4.60 -14.44 5.49
CA SER A 22 -5.85 -15.02 5.97
C SER A 22 -5.90 -16.53 5.79
N ASP A 23 -6.64 -17.21 6.66
CA ASP A 23 -6.84 -18.65 6.56
C ASP A 23 -7.68 -19.03 5.33
N LYS A 24 -8.50 -18.09 4.86
CA LYS A 24 -9.40 -18.26 3.71
C LYS A 24 -8.64 -18.37 2.39
N PHE A 25 -7.46 -17.76 2.29
CA PHE A 25 -6.60 -17.81 1.11
C PHE A 25 -5.66 -19.03 1.10
N ARG A 26 -5.47 -19.71 2.23
CA ARG A 26 -4.56 -20.87 2.34
C ARG A 26 -4.89 -22.03 1.39
N PRO A 27 -6.16 -22.45 1.20
CA PRO A 27 -6.48 -23.54 0.28
C PRO A 27 -6.06 -23.22 -1.16
N LEU A 28 -6.27 -21.97 -1.57
CA LEU A 28 -5.89 -21.49 -2.90
C LEU A 28 -4.36 -21.44 -3.07
N LEU A 29 -3.63 -21.01 -2.03
CA LEU A 29 -2.17 -21.04 -2.01
C LEU A 29 -1.60 -22.46 -2.09
N ALA A 30 -2.20 -23.42 -1.38
CA ALA A 30 -1.77 -24.81 -1.42
C ALA A 30 -1.92 -25.36 -2.85
N ARG A 31 -3.09 -25.15 -3.46
CA ARG A 31 -3.34 -25.55 -4.84
C ARG A 31 -2.41 -24.88 -5.84
N TRP A 32 -2.16 -23.58 -5.67
CA TRP A 32 -1.22 -22.85 -6.51
C TRP A 32 0.20 -23.42 -6.39
N SER A 33 0.65 -23.72 -5.17
CA SER A 33 1.95 -24.36 -4.98
C SER A 33 2.03 -25.77 -5.56
N GLU A 34 0.94 -26.54 -5.53
CA GLU A 34 0.86 -27.85 -6.19
C GLU A 34 0.97 -27.72 -7.71
N VAL A 35 0.27 -26.76 -8.32
CA VAL A 35 0.33 -26.53 -9.77
C VAL A 35 1.73 -26.11 -10.20
N LEU A 36 2.38 -25.24 -9.42
CA LEU A 36 3.77 -24.84 -9.67
C LEU A 36 4.76 -26.00 -9.47
N ALA A 37 4.49 -26.91 -8.53
CA ALA A 37 5.33 -28.08 -8.30
C ALA A 37 5.08 -29.22 -9.30
N SER A 38 3.89 -29.29 -9.88
CA SER A 38 3.47 -30.34 -10.83
C SER A 38 3.71 -29.95 -12.29
N GLY A 39 3.92 -28.67 -12.58
CA GLY A 39 4.12 -28.17 -13.93
C GLY A 39 5.56 -28.23 -14.38
N ASP A 40 5.77 -28.70 -15.63
CA ASP A 40 6.94 -28.51 -16.51
C ASP A 40 7.26 -27.02 -16.80
N ALA A 41 6.92 -26.12 -15.87
CA ALA A 41 7.22 -24.71 -15.98
C ALA A 41 8.72 -24.55 -15.71
N CYS A 42 9.45 -24.52 -16.82
CA CYS A 42 10.78 -23.98 -17.04
C CYS A 42 11.23 -23.05 -15.90
N ALA A 43 12.53 -23.02 -15.60
CA ALA A 43 13.17 -22.23 -14.53
C ALA A 43 12.93 -20.70 -14.55
N ASP A 44 11.99 -20.23 -15.38
CA ASP A 44 11.57 -18.87 -15.70
C ASP A 44 10.06 -18.63 -15.45
N ALA A 45 9.36 -19.55 -14.78
CA ALA A 45 7.95 -19.36 -14.43
C ALA A 45 7.83 -18.17 -13.45
N ASP A 46 7.25 -17.06 -13.92
CA ASP A 46 7.03 -15.88 -13.09
C ASP A 46 6.15 -16.27 -11.90
N PRO A 47 6.64 -16.22 -10.65
CA PRO A 47 5.83 -16.51 -9.46
C PRO A 47 4.69 -15.50 -9.26
N HIS A 48 4.64 -14.44 -10.07
CA HIS A 48 3.56 -13.45 -10.11
C HIS A 48 2.46 -13.79 -11.12
N ASP A 49 2.65 -14.75 -12.01
CA ASP A 49 1.62 -15.20 -12.93
C ASP A 49 0.72 -16.26 -12.27
N ILE A 50 -0.60 -16.04 -12.32
CA ILE A 50 -1.56 -16.98 -11.73
C ILE A 50 -1.91 -18.06 -12.75
N PRO A 51 -1.65 -19.35 -12.46
CA PRO A 51 -2.10 -20.43 -13.31
C PRO A 51 -3.62 -20.38 -13.52
N SER A 52 -4.07 -20.63 -14.75
CA SER A 52 -5.50 -20.55 -15.14
C SER A 52 -6.44 -21.37 -14.23
N GLU A 53 -5.98 -22.52 -13.74
CA GLU A 53 -6.71 -23.36 -12.78
C GLU A 53 -6.93 -22.66 -11.42
N VAL A 54 -5.87 -21.99 -10.92
CA VAL A 54 -5.91 -21.23 -9.67
C VAL A 54 -6.78 -19.99 -9.83
N ARG A 55 -6.72 -19.35 -10.99
CA ARG A 55 -7.57 -18.20 -11.32
C ARG A 55 -9.05 -18.57 -11.29
N ARG A 56 -9.45 -19.65 -11.96
CA ARG A 56 -10.85 -20.13 -11.96
C ARG A 56 -11.34 -20.42 -10.54
N GLN A 57 -10.55 -21.16 -9.76
CA GLN A 57 -10.91 -21.50 -8.39
C GLN A 57 -10.98 -20.27 -7.47
N GLY A 58 -10.13 -19.28 -7.70
CA GLY A 58 -10.13 -18.01 -6.98
C GLY A 58 -11.33 -17.13 -7.33
N GLU A 59 -11.80 -17.15 -8.57
CA GLU A 59 -13.01 -16.44 -9.02
C GLU A 59 -14.30 -17.08 -8.47
N GLU A 60 -14.30 -18.39 -8.24
CA GLU A 60 -15.38 -19.17 -7.60
C GLU A 60 -15.32 -19.15 -6.06
N ALA A 61 -14.34 -18.48 -5.47
CA ALA A 61 -14.18 -18.46 -4.02
C ALA A 61 -15.38 -17.80 -3.33
N ARG A 62 -15.87 -18.43 -2.24
CA ARG A 62 -16.99 -17.90 -1.43
C ARG A 62 -16.69 -16.53 -0.82
N ASP A 63 -15.42 -16.22 -0.59
CA ASP A 63 -15.01 -14.96 0.02
C ASP A 63 -14.79 -13.88 -1.06
N PRO A 64 -15.48 -12.72 -0.98
CA PRO A 64 -15.31 -11.61 -1.92
C PRO A 64 -13.89 -11.02 -1.92
N GLU A 65 -13.20 -10.99 -0.78
CA GLU A 65 -11.84 -10.47 -0.67
C GLU A 65 -10.83 -11.35 -1.42
N VAL A 66 -11.04 -12.67 -1.39
CA VAL A 66 -10.22 -13.63 -2.16
C VAL A 66 -10.47 -13.47 -3.66
N ARG A 67 -11.74 -13.36 -4.07
CA ARG A 67 -12.12 -13.12 -5.47
C ARG A 67 -11.50 -11.83 -6.01
N TRP A 68 -11.58 -10.76 -5.21
CA TRP A 68 -10.96 -9.47 -5.54
C TRP A 68 -9.45 -9.60 -5.73
N LEU A 69 -8.76 -10.24 -4.79
CA LEU A 69 -7.30 -10.39 -4.86
C LEU A 69 -6.89 -11.19 -6.10
N VAL A 70 -7.62 -12.25 -6.45
CA VAL A 70 -7.35 -13.06 -7.64
C VAL A 70 -7.58 -12.26 -8.92
N ARG A 71 -8.69 -11.52 -9.02
CA ARG A 71 -8.96 -10.64 -10.17
C ARG A 71 -7.87 -9.58 -10.33
N ARG A 72 -7.42 -9.01 -9.21
CA ARG A 72 -6.36 -7.99 -9.18
C ARG A 72 -4.99 -8.55 -9.57
N LEU A 73 -4.65 -9.74 -9.11
CA LEU A 73 -3.44 -10.42 -9.54
C LEU A 73 -3.50 -10.79 -11.03
N ALA A 74 -4.68 -11.19 -11.52
CA ALA A 74 -4.90 -11.59 -12.91
C ALA A 74 -4.98 -10.40 -13.88
N SER A 75 -5.29 -9.18 -13.41
CA SER A 75 -5.28 -8.00 -14.26
C SER A 75 -3.86 -7.62 -14.70
N GLY A 76 -2.83 -8.08 -13.99
CA GLY A 76 -1.44 -7.74 -14.27
C GLY A 76 -1.17 -6.25 -14.13
N ASP A 77 -2.11 -5.49 -13.54
CA ASP A 77 -1.95 -4.06 -13.32
C ASP A 77 -0.70 -3.88 -12.47
N LYS A 78 0.26 -3.16 -13.04
CA LYS A 78 1.45 -2.77 -12.30
C LYS A 78 0.94 -2.09 -11.05
N MET A 79 1.30 -2.68 -9.90
CA MET A 79 0.96 -2.19 -8.58
C MET A 79 0.89 -0.68 -8.67
N HIS A 80 -0.29 -0.11 -8.39
CA HIS A 80 -0.37 1.30 -8.09
C HIS A 80 0.42 1.42 -6.79
N ARG A 81 1.75 1.50 -6.92
CA ARG A 81 2.64 2.03 -5.93
C ARG A 81 2.13 3.45 -5.78
N GLY A 82 1.09 3.61 -4.97
CA GLY A 82 0.64 4.91 -4.54
C GLY A 82 1.90 5.65 -4.13
N PRO A 83 2.01 6.95 -4.45
CA PRO A 83 3.15 7.74 -4.01
C PRO A 83 3.39 7.41 -2.53
N PRO A 84 4.63 7.07 -2.13
CA PRO A 84 4.90 6.58 -0.79
C PRO A 84 4.17 7.47 0.21
N HIS A 85 3.22 6.88 0.94
CA HIS A 85 2.48 7.63 1.92
C HIS A 85 3.50 8.03 2.99
N PHE A 86 3.71 9.33 3.12
CA PHE A 86 4.70 10.02 3.95
C PHE A 86 6.12 10.18 3.33
N PRO A 87 6.67 11.41 3.28
CA PRO A 87 8.00 11.63 2.75
C PRO A 87 9.02 10.98 3.70
N SER A 88 9.72 9.97 3.19
CA SER A 88 10.84 9.30 3.87
C SER A 88 11.96 10.26 4.30
N VAL A 89 11.93 11.50 3.82
CA VAL A 89 12.74 12.64 4.30
C VAL A 89 12.49 12.93 5.79
N LEU A 90 11.27 12.73 6.30
CA LEU A 90 10.94 12.91 7.72
C LEU A 90 11.43 11.76 8.61
N LEU A 91 11.80 10.62 8.03
CA LEU A 91 12.44 9.51 8.73
C LEU A 91 13.97 9.61 8.74
N GLN A 92 14.54 10.50 7.93
CA GLN A 92 15.97 10.76 7.99
C GLN A 92 16.24 11.47 9.31
N ARG A 93 17.09 10.86 10.16
CA ARG A 93 17.73 11.55 11.29
C ARG A 93 18.64 12.63 10.73
N GLY A 94 18.05 13.75 10.32
CA GLY A 94 18.76 14.98 10.09
C GLY A 94 19.29 15.52 11.42
N PRO A 95 20.36 16.31 11.40
CA PRO A 95 20.82 16.99 12.61
C PRO A 95 19.68 17.85 13.16
N GLN A 96 19.41 17.74 14.45
CA GLN A 96 18.31 18.40 15.13
C GLN A 96 18.87 19.52 16.01
N TYR A 97 18.24 20.68 16.00
CA TYR A 97 18.67 21.79 16.83
C TYR A 97 18.57 21.41 18.33
N PRO A 98 19.56 21.76 19.18
CA PRO A 98 20.78 22.51 18.88
C PRO A 98 21.85 21.68 18.16
N PHE A 99 22.40 22.23 17.07
CA PHE A 99 23.39 21.53 16.24
C PHE A 99 24.75 21.43 16.93
N GLN A 100 25.40 20.28 16.79
CA GLN A 100 26.77 20.06 17.25
C GLN A 100 27.77 20.54 16.17
N PRO A 101 28.99 20.99 16.53
CA PRO A 101 29.94 21.58 15.58
C PRO A 101 30.23 20.75 14.32
N TRP A 102 30.24 19.42 14.42
CA TRP A 102 30.48 18.52 13.29
C TRP A 102 29.27 18.34 12.37
N GLU A 103 28.06 18.64 12.85
CA GLU A 103 26.82 18.55 12.08
C GLU A 103 26.71 19.70 11.06
N PHE A 104 27.36 20.83 11.32
CA PHE A 104 27.45 21.96 10.38
C PHE A 104 28.18 21.59 9.09
N SER A 105 29.21 20.76 9.17
CA SER A 105 29.92 20.27 7.98
C SER A 105 29.00 19.42 7.10
N TYR A 106 28.24 18.51 7.73
CA TYR A 106 27.25 17.67 7.05
C TYR A 106 26.15 18.52 6.39
N LEU A 107 25.62 19.51 7.12
CA LEU A 107 24.63 20.46 6.61
C LEU A 107 25.18 21.26 5.42
N LYS A 108 26.39 21.81 5.52
CA LYS A 108 27.03 22.56 4.44
C LYS A 108 27.19 21.73 3.17
N THR A 109 27.60 20.47 3.31
CA THR A 109 27.73 19.55 2.16
C THR A 109 26.38 19.21 1.53
N ARG A 110 25.32 19.10 2.34
CA ARG A 110 23.98 18.74 1.86
C ARG A 110 23.20 19.91 1.26
N THR A 111 23.27 21.10 1.84
CA THR A 111 22.46 22.27 1.45
C THR A 111 23.24 23.28 0.63
N GLY A 112 24.55 23.09 0.43
CA GLY A 112 25.45 23.97 -0.33
C GLY A 112 25.81 25.27 0.40
N SER A 113 24.86 25.87 1.11
CA SER A 113 25.04 27.01 2.00
C SER A 113 24.14 26.86 3.23
N ILE A 114 24.65 27.27 4.39
CA ILE A 114 23.90 27.34 5.65
C ILE A 114 23.34 28.77 5.87
N ARG A 115 23.85 29.75 5.11
CA ARG A 115 23.40 31.15 5.18
C ARG A 115 21.95 31.26 4.73
N GLY A 116 21.07 31.58 5.68
CA GLY A 116 19.62 31.73 5.45
C GLY A 116 18.74 30.88 6.38
N THR A 117 19.29 29.85 7.03
CA THR A 117 18.60 29.10 8.11
C THR A 117 18.55 29.86 9.44
N GLU A 118 19.23 31.01 9.49
CA GLU A 118 19.38 31.90 10.64
C GLU A 118 18.34 33.04 10.66
N LEU A 119 17.34 33.02 9.78
CA LEU A 119 16.14 33.84 9.89
C LEU A 119 15.25 33.35 11.05
N THR A 120 15.71 33.65 12.26
CA THR A 120 14.96 33.60 13.52
C THR A 120 14.13 34.87 13.66
N ARG A 121 13.13 35.03 12.80
CA ARG A 121 11.93 35.75 13.24
C ARG A 121 10.87 34.69 13.43
N LYS A 122 10.30 34.63 14.64
CA LYS A 122 9.07 33.87 14.87
C LYS A 122 8.07 34.40 13.84
N ILE A 123 7.77 33.59 12.83
CA ILE A 123 6.59 33.84 12.02
C ILE A 123 5.45 33.52 12.99
N GLU A 124 4.81 34.56 13.51
CA GLU A 124 3.55 34.40 14.20
C GLU A 124 2.59 33.86 13.13
N LEU A 125 2.27 32.57 13.23
CA LEU A 125 1.21 32.01 12.40
C LEU A 125 -0.04 32.83 12.74
N PRO A 126 -0.75 33.39 11.75
CA PRO A 126 -2.05 33.98 12.02
C PRO A 126 -2.89 32.93 12.75
N GLU A 127 -3.56 33.34 13.84
CA GLU A 127 -4.49 32.49 14.56
C GLU A 127 -5.56 32.04 13.56
N VAL A 128 -5.42 30.82 13.06
CA VAL A 128 -6.48 30.16 12.32
C VAL A 128 -7.52 29.83 13.39
N GLU A 129 -8.57 30.64 13.46
CA GLU A 129 -9.76 30.25 14.19
C GLU A 129 -10.09 28.80 13.79
N PRO A 130 -10.36 27.90 14.75
CA PRO A 130 -10.70 26.53 14.42
C PRO A 130 -11.79 26.59 13.36
N PRO A 131 -11.66 25.88 12.22
CA PRO A 131 -12.72 25.85 11.25
C PRO A 131 -13.97 25.45 12.02
N GLY A 132 -14.95 26.36 12.06
CA GLY A 132 -16.27 26.05 12.59
C GLY A 132 -16.72 24.74 11.97
N PRO A 133 -17.53 23.92 12.67
CA PRO A 133 -17.83 22.56 12.25
C PRO A 133 -18.30 22.58 10.80
N ASN A 134 -17.40 22.22 9.88
CA ASN A 134 -17.73 22.13 8.48
C ASN A 134 -18.72 20.99 8.41
N GLU A 135 -19.97 21.29 8.06
CA GLU A 135 -21.06 20.31 7.98
C GLU A 135 -20.69 19.12 7.07
N ASP A 136 -19.70 19.29 6.19
CA ASP A 136 -19.15 18.24 5.33
C ASP A 136 -18.35 17.15 6.06
N GLN A 137 -17.87 17.38 7.28
CA GLN A 137 -17.24 16.32 8.11
C GLN A 137 -18.26 15.49 8.89
N LEU A 138 -19.50 15.94 8.98
CA LEU A 138 -20.60 15.25 9.68
C LEU A 138 -21.49 14.45 8.73
N ARG A 139 -21.31 14.60 7.40
CA ARG A 139 -22.05 13.78 6.45
C ARG A 139 -21.50 12.35 6.51
N PRO A 140 -22.35 11.33 6.76
CA PRO A 140 -21.95 9.94 6.58
C PRO A 140 -21.34 9.77 5.18
N ARG A 141 -20.17 9.13 5.10
CA ARG A 141 -19.52 8.86 3.79
C ARG A 141 -20.49 8.07 2.92
N ASP A 142 -20.87 8.66 1.79
CA ASP A 142 -21.76 8.03 0.82
C ASP A 142 -20.95 7.13 -0.11
N LEU A 143 -20.76 5.89 0.31
CA LEU A 143 -19.97 4.88 -0.40
C LEU A 143 -20.54 4.54 -1.79
N TRP A 144 -21.82 4.86 -2.05
CA TRP A 144 -22.45 4.73 -3.36
C TRP A 144 -21.93 5.78 -4.34
N ALA A 145 -21.80 7.03 -3.90
CA ALA A 145 -21.27 8.11 -4.74
C ALA A 145 -19.76 7.97 -5.00
N GLU A 146 -19.03 7.32 -4.08
CA GLU A 146 -17.59 7.02 -4.22
C GLU A 146 -17.31 5.80 -5.13
N GLY A 147 -18.35 5.15 -5.70
CA GLY A 147 -18.19 3.99 -6.58
C GLY A 147 -17.61 2.75 -5.88
N CYS A 148 -17.73 2.68 -4.56
CA CYS A 148 -17.21 1.58 -3.74
C CYS A 148 -18.20 0.42 -3.59
N LEU A 149 -19.44 0.60 -4.05
CA LEU A 149 -20.50 -0.40 -4.08
C LEU A 149 -21.11 -0.40 -5.49
N ASP A 150 -21.31 -1.58 -6.08
CA ASP A 150 -22.06 -1.75 -7.31
C ASP A 150 -23.38 -2.50 -7.07
N ASP A 151 -24.34 -2.38 -7.99
CA ASP A 151 -25.68 -2.98 -7.87
C ASP A 151 -25.64 -4.53 -7.72
N ALA A 152 -24.50 -5.14 -8.01
CA ALA A 152 -24.28 -6.57 -7.84
C ALA A 152 -24.09 -6.98 -6.37
N ASP A 153 -23.62 -6.08 -5.50
CA ASP A 153 -23.40 -6.35 -4.08
C ASP A 153 -24.70 -6.44 -3.26
N LEU A 154 -25.84 -6.00 -3.81
CA LEU A 154 -27.12 -5.96 -3.08
C LEU A 154 -28.00 -7.21 -3.26
N MET A 155 -27.67 -8.07 -4.23
CA MET A 155 -28.54 -9.20 -4.63
C MET A 155 -28.23 -10.52 -3.91
N ASP A 156 -27.31 -10.51 -2.94
CA ASP A 156 -26.93 -11.67 -2.12
C ASP A 156 -27.58 -11.65 -0.71
N PHE A 157 -28.91 -11.44 -0.65
CA PHE A 157 -29.73 -11.68 0.55
C PHE A 157 -30.67 -12.86 0.38
#